data_AF-A0A740IGE6-F1
#
_entry.id   AF-A0A740IGE6-F1
#
_cell.length_a   1.000
_cell.length_b   1.000
_cell.length_c   1.000
_cell.angle_alpha   90.00
_cell.angle_beta   90.00
_cell.angle_gamma   90.00
#
_symmetry.space_group_name_H-M   'P 1'
#
loop_
_entity.id
_entity.type
_entity.pdbx_description
1 polymer ?
#
loop_
_entity_poly.entity_id
_entity_poly.type
_entity_poly.pdbx_seq_one_letter_code
_entity_poly.pdbx_strand_id
1 'polypeptide(L)'
;LKNSRTYTSEESEEYLSLEKTQVEYDEWVTVLMAKYNYRTRRALFKNMKYCSIICVNNIIKIQPTRHTKLEGWSWAGHDKDVIRLPVTSEPEKIGSALRQAFECCD
;
A
#
# COMPACT_ATOMS: atom_id res chain seq x y z
N LEU A 1 8.56 4.73 5.74
CA LEU A 1 7.79 5.80 6.42
C LEU A 1 8.53 7.13 6.42
N LYS A 2 9.80 7.19 6.84
CA LYS A 2 10.62 8.42 6.90
C LYS A 2 10.65 9.26 5.60
N ASN A 3 10.54 8.63 4.43
CA ASN A 3 10.58 9.32 3.13
C ASN A 3 9.20 9.73 2.60
N SER A 4 8.11 9.45 3.33
CA SER A 4 6.78 9.96 2.96
C SER A 4 6.77 11.48 3.07
N ARG A 5 6.22 12.17 2.07
CA ARG A 5 6.16 13.63 2.03
C ARG A 5 4.73 14.12 2.27
N THR A 6 4.62 15.30 2.87
CA THR A 6 3.38 16.09 2.91
C THR A 6 3.58 17.25 1.94
N TYR A 7 2.80 17.27 0.87
CA TYR A 7 2.86 18.34 -0.13
C TYR A 7 2.07 19.57 0.33
N THR A 8 2.51 20.75 -0.09
CA THR A 8 1.66 21.96 -0.04
C THR A 8 0.55 21.86 -1.08
N SER A 9 -0.40 22.81 -1.05
CA SER A 9 -1.49 22.84 -2.03
C SER A 9 -0.94 22.99 -3.45
N GLU A 10 0.06 23.86 -3.64
CA GLU A 10 0.66 24.17 -4.94
C GLU A 10 1.45 22.97 -5.49
N GLU A 11 2.23 22.29 -4.64
CA GLU A 11 2.97 21.09 -5.04
C GLU A 11 2.04 19.92 -5.40
N SER A 12 0.85 19.88 -4.80
CA SER A 12 -0.09 18.77 -4.99
C SER A 12 -0.69 18.73 -6.40
N GLU A 13 -0.85 19.87 -7.08
CA GLU A 13 -1.46 19.93 -8.42
C GLU A 13 -0.60 19.19 -9.46
N GLU A 14 0.71 19.44 -9.44
CA GLU A 14 1.62 18.73 -10.34
C GLU A 14 1.74 17.25 -9.96
N TYR A 15 1.85 16.96 -8.65
CA TYR A 15 2.02 15.61 -8.16
C TYR A 15 0.80 14.71 -8.42
N LEU A 16 -0.41 15.26 -8.30
CA LEU A 16 -1.67 14.54 -8.51
C LEU A 16 -2.20 14.66 -9.94
N SER A 17 -1.38 15.16 -10.87
CA SER A 17 -1.75 15.22 -12.28
C SER A 17 -2.07 13.82 -12.82
N LEU A 18 -3.26 13.68 -13.42
CA LEU A 18 -3.79 12.38 -13.84
C LEU A 18 -2.90 11.71 -14.89
N GLU A 19 -2.38 12.48 -15.84
CA GLU A 19 -1.50 11.98 -16.91
C GLU A 19 -0.20 11.41 -16.33
N LYS A 20 0.47 12.16 -15.45
CA LYS A 20 1.73 11.73 -14.82
C LYS A 20 1.50 10.51 -13.93
N THR A 21 0.45 10.52 -13.10
CA THR A 21 0.11 9.41 -12.21
C THR A 21 -0.16 8.13 -13.00
N GLN A 22 -0.84 8.22 -14.15
CA GLN A 22 -1.12 7.06 -15.00
C GLN A 22 0.16 6.50 -15.63
N VAL A 23 1.05 7.37 -16.15
CA VAL A 23 2.33 6.95 -16.73
C VAL A 23 3.21 6.28 -15.67
N GLU A 24 3.37 6.91 -14.51
CA GLU A 24 4.17 6.36 -13.39
C GLU A 24 3.61 5.01 -12.91
N TYR A 25 2.28 4.87 -12.87
CA TYR A 25 1.63 3.60 -12.53
C TYR A 25 1.92 2.51 -13.56
N ASP A 26 1.75 2.79 -14.85
CA ASP A 26 1.98 1.80 -15.91
C ASP A 26 3.46 1.40 -16.03
N GLU A 27 4.38 2.33 -15.78
CA GLU A 27 5.81 2.04 -15.66
C GLU A 27 6.09 1.09 -14.48
N TRP A 28 5.51 1.37 -13.30
CA TRP A 28 5.64 0.50 -12.12
C TRP A 28 5.12 -0.92 -12.40
N VAL A 29 3.96 -1.05 -13.04
CA VAL A 29 3.39 -2.35 -13.44
C VAL A 29 4.34 -3.07 -14.40
N THR A 30 4.85 -2.37 -15.41
CA THR A 30 5.76 -2.93 -16.42
C THR A 30 7.05 -3.45 -15.79
N VAL A 31 7.66 -2.67 -14.90
CA VAL A 31 8.88 -3.06 -14.16
C VAL A 31 8.63 -4.30 -13.30
N LEU A 32 7.50 -4.37 -12.58
CA LEU A 32 7.16 -5.55 -11.78
C LEU A 32 6.89 -6.79 -12.63
N MET A 33 6.17 -6.63 -13.74
CA MET A 33 5.90 -7.74 -14.67
C MET A 33 7.20 -8.30 -15.25
N ALA A 34 8.11 -7.43 -15.71
CA ALA A 34 9.41 -7.84 -16.23
C ALA A 34 10.28 -8.51 -15.16
N LYS A 35 10.36 -7.91 -13.96
CA LYS A 35 11.20 -8.43 -12.86
C LYS A 35 10.81 -9.84 -12.41
N TYR A 36 9.52 -10.15 -12.38
CA TYR A 36 9.00 -11.44 -11.92
C TYR A 36 8.45 -12.33 -13.05
N ASN A 37 8.71 -11.97 -14.31
CA ASN A 37 8.29 -12.70 -15.51
C ASN A 37 6.78 -12.97 -15.60
N TYR A 38 5.95 -12.03 -15.14
CA TYR A 38 4.50 -12.13 -15.34
C TYR A 38 4.14 -11.80 -16.79
N ARG A 39 3.48 -12.73 -17.48
CA ARG A 39 3.05 -12.55 -18.88
C ARG A 39 1.89 -11.58 -19.04
N THR A 40 1.05 -11.43 -18.01
CA THR A 40 -0.15 -10.58 -18.07
C THR A 40 -0.33 -9.81 -16.77
N ARG A 41 -0.91 -8.60 -16.83
CA ARG A 41 -1.31 -7.82 -15.63
C ARG A 41 -2.18 -8.66 -14.70
N ARG A 42 -3.10 -9.45 -15.27
CA ARG A 42 -3.94 -10.38 -14.50
C ARG A 42 -3.13 -11.35 -13.66
N ALA A 43 -2.05 -11.93 -14.18
CA ALA A 43 -1.23 -12.87 -13.44
C ALA A 43 -0.48 -12.20 -12.27
N LEU A 44 -0.04 -10.95 -12.46
CA LEU A 44 0.59 -10.15 -11.41
C LEU A 44 -0.40 -9.83 -10.29
N PHE A 45 -1.60 -9.38 -10.63
CA PHE A 45 -2.52 -8.79 -9.66
C PHE A 45 -3.50 -9.77 -9.02
N LYS A 46 -3.85 -10.89 -9.66
CA LYS A 46 -4.93 -11.80 -9.21
C LYS A 46 -4.87 -12.24 -7.75
N ASN A 47 -3.67 -12.31 -7.16
CA ASN A 47 -3.44 -12.77 -5.79
C ASN A 47 -2.69 -11.70 -4.97
N MET A 48 -2.63 -10.46 -5.44
CA MET A 48 -1.88 -9.39 -4.79
C MET A 48 -2.69 -8.84 -3.62
N LYS A 49 -2.19 -9.06 -2.41
CA LYS A 49 -2.70 -8.42 -1.20
C LYS A 49 -2.12 -7.02 -1.04
N TYR A 50 -2.87 -6.13 -0.40
CA TYR A 50 -2.43 -4.78 -0.10
C TYR A 50 -2.77 -4.43 1.36
N CYS A 51 -1.83 -3.78 2.05
CA CYS A 51 -2.06 -3.14 3.34
C CYS A 51 -1.59 -1.70 3.26
N SER A 52 -2.40 -0.76 3.77
CA SER A 52 -1.95 0.62 3.92
C SER A 52 -1.22 0.80 5.25
N ILE A 53 -0.16 1.61 5.24
CA ILE A 53 0.60 1.95 6.44
C ILE A 53 0.58 3.47 6.59
N ILE A 54 0.03 3.93 7.71
CA ILE A 54 -0.08 5.35 8.04
C ILE A 54 0.67 5.58 9.35
N CYS A 55 1.48 6.62 9.42
CA CYS A 55 2.22 6.97 10.63
C CYS A 55 1.92 8.42 11.02
N VAL A 56 1.17 8.60 12.11
CA VAL A 56 0.75 9.92 12.61
C VAL A 56 0.80 9.87 14.14
N ASN A 57 1.22 10.97 14.77
CA ASN A 57 1.27 11.10 16.24
C ASN A 57 2.00 9.94 16.95
N ASN A 58 3.16 9.54 16.44
CA ASN A 58 3.97 8.45 16.97
C ASN A 58 3.30 7.07 16.98
N ILE A 59 2.22 6.90 16.20
CA ILE A 59 1.52 5.63 16.01
C ILE A 59 1.61 5.20 14.54
N ILE A 60 2.11 3.99 14.33
CA ILE A 60 2.05 3.26 13.06
C ILE A 60 0.73 2.48 13.05
N LYS A 61 -0.13 2.81 12.09
CA LYS A 61 -1.37 2.11 11.78
C LYS A 61 -1.14 1.25 10.53
N ILE A 62 -1.33 -0.06 10.65
CA ILE A 62 -1.31 -1.02 9.53
C ILE A 62 -2.75 -1.47 9.29
N GLN A 63 -3.24 -1.23 8.09
CA GLN A 63 -4.64 -1.43 7.74
C GLN A 63 -4.75 -2.44 6.58
N PRO A 64 -5.37 -3.61 6.83
CA PRO A 64 -5.65 -4.57 5.76
C PRO A 64 -6.72 -4.05 4.80
N THR A 65 -6.77 -4.63 3.61
CA THR A 65 -7.72 -4.24 2.56
C THR A 65 -8.36 -5.45 1.90
N ARG A 66 -9.48 -5.20 1.24
CA ARG A 66 -10.19 -6.16 0.41
C ARG A 66 -9.87 -5.92 -1.07
N HIS A 67 -9.47 -6.96 -1.79
CA HIS A 67 -9.18 -6.95 -3.22
C HIS A 67 -10.50 -6.99 -4.01
N THR A 68 -10.99 -5.81 -4.39
CA THR A 68 -12.35 -5.64 -4.95
C THR A 68 -12.39 -5.60 -6.47
N LYS A 69 -11.28 -5.21 -7.10
CA LYS A 69 -11.09 -5.22 -8.56
C LYS A 69 -9.70 -5.76 -8.83
N LEU A 70 -9.43 -6.17 -10.08
CA LEU A 70 -8.13 -6.72 -10.45
C LEU A 70 -6.97 -5.83 -9.96
N GLU A 71 -7.08 -4.52 -10.15
CA GLU A 71 -6.06 -3.54 -9.76
C GLU A 71 -6.57 -2.58 -8.67
N GLY A 72 -7.55 -3.01 -7.86
CA GLY A 72 -8.22 -2.15 -6.89
C GLY A 72 -8.47 -2.82 -5.54
N TRP A 73 -8.11 -2.12 -4.47
CA TRP A 73 -8.31 -2.54 -3.09
C TRP A 73 -9.15 -1.50 -2.35
N SER A 74 -10.07 -1.97 -1.52
CA SER A 74 -10.91 -1.11 -0.68
C SER A 74 -10.67 -1.40 0.79
N TRP A 75 -11.08 -0.49 1.66
CA TRP A 75 -11.11 -0.74 3.09
C TRP A 75 -11.91 -2.02 3.40
N ALA A 76 -11.35 -2.91 4.21
CA ALA A 76 -11.98 -4.18 4.60
C ALA A 76 -13.16 -3.97 5.58
N GLY A 77 -13.30 -2.79 6.19
CA GLY A 77 -14.44 -2.45 7.05
C GLY A 77 -14.33 -2.92 8.49
N HIS A 78 -13.28 -3.66 8.86
CA HIS A 78 -13.12 -4.26 10.18
C HIS A 78 -12.02 -3.56 10.98
N ASP A 79 -12.39 -2.58 11.83
CA ASP A 79 -11.41 -1.83 12.63
C ASP A 79 -10.63 -2.71 13.63
N LYS A 80 -11.20 -3.87 14.01
CA LYS A 80 -10.54 -4.91 14.82
C LYS A 80 -9.27 -5.48 14.16
N ASP A 81 -9.20 -5.45 12.83
CA ASP A 81 -8.09 -6.01 12.06
C ASP A 81 -7.01 -4.94 11.77
N VAL A 82 -7.23 -3.69 12.20
CA VAL A 82 -6.25 -2.61 12.14
C VAL A 82 -5.28 -2.73 13.31
N ILE A 83 -4.02 -2.95 12.98
CA ILE A 83 -2.95 -3.01 13.97
C ILE A 83 -2.39 -1.61 14.22
N ARG A 84 -2.22 -1.25 15.49
CA ARG A 84 -1.64 0.03 15.92
C ARG A 84 -0.42 -0.23 16.79
N LEU A 85 0.72 0.32 16.42
CA LEU A 85 2.00 0.17 17.11
C LEU A 85 2.61 1.54 17.40
N PRO A 86 3.32 1.73 18.52
CA PRO A 86 4.15 2.92 18.68
C PRO A 86 5.33 2.88 17.72
N VAL A 87 5.80 4.05 17.26
CA VAL A 87 7.00 4.18 16.40
C VAL A 87 8.29 3.70 17.07
N THR A 88 8.29 3.56 18.40
CA THR A 88 9.38 2.98 19.18
C THR A 88 9.40 1.45 19.16
N SER A 89 8.46 0.81 18.44
CA SER A 89 8.47 -0.65 18.30
C SER A 89 9.69 -1.11 17.51
N GLU A 90 10.28 -2.22 17.97
CA GLU A 90 11.38 -2.86 17.26
C GLU A 90 11.00 -3.27 15.83
N PRO A 91 11.95 -3.22 14.87
CA PRO A 91 11.68 -3.59 13.48
C PRO A 91 11.05 -4.98 13.32
N GLU A 92 11.45 -5.98 14.12
CA GLU A 92 10.88 -7.33 14.09
C GLU A 92 9.38 -7.31 14.44
N LYS A 93 9.00 -6.48 15.43
CA LYS A 93 7.60 -6.35 15.86
C LYS A 93 6.75 -5.69 14.76
N ILE A 94 7.29 -4.67 14.09
CA ILE A 94 6.63 -4.01 12.95
C ILE A 94 6.46 -5.01 11.80
N GLY A 95 7.49 -5.78 11.49
CA GLY A 95 7.44 -6.82 10.44
C GLY A 95 6.44 -7.93 10.75
N SER A 96 6.39 -8.40 12.01
CA SER A 96 5.41 -9.39 12.45
C SER A 96 3.98 -8.86 12.36
N ALA A 97 3.76 -7.61 12.76
CA ALA A 97 2.46 -6.97 12.64
C ALA A 97 2.01 -6.82 11.18
N LEU A 98 2.92 -6.48 10.27
CA LEU A 98 2.60 -6.42 8.84
C LEU A 98 2.18 -7.79 8.30
N ARG A 99 2.87 -8.87 8.69
CA ARG A 99 2.48 -10.25 8.32
C ARG A 99 1.09 -10.59 8.85
N GLN A 100 0.81 -10.28 10.11
CA GLN A 100 -0.52 -10.48 10.70
C GLN A 100 -1.60 -9.72 9.93
N ALA A 101 -1.35 -8.46 9.56
CA ALA A 101 -2.31 -7.68 8.77
C ALA A 101 -2.59 -8.32 7.39
N PHE A 102 -1.58 -8.91 6.74
CA PHE A 102 -1.79 -9.61 5.47
C PHE A 102 -2.69 -10.85 5.60
N GLU A 103 -2.72 -11.51 6.75
CA GLU A 103 -3.66 -12.61 7.01
C GLU A 103 -5.11 -12.13 7.12
N CYS A 104 -5.32 -10.85 7.38
CA CYS A 104 -6.64 -10.20 7.45
C CYS A 104 -7.09 -9.56 6.12
N CYS A 105 -6.34 -9.71 5.02
CA CYS A 105 -6.76 -9.24 3.70
C CYS A 105 -7.67 -10.27 3.01
N ASP A 106 -8.72 -9.75 2.35
CA ASP A 106 -9.78 -10.52 1.67
C ASP A 106 -9.85 -10.26 0.16
#